data_AF-A0A6B2LUI2-F1
#
_entry.id   AF-A0A6B2LUI2-F1
#
_cell.length_a   1.000
_cell.length_b   1.000
_cell.length_c   1.000
_cell.angle_alpha   90.00
_cell.angle_beta   90.00
_cell.angle_gamma   90.00
#
_symmetry.space_group_name_H-M   'P 1'
#
loop_
_entity.id
_entity.type
_entity.pdbx_description
1 polymer ?
#
loop_
_entity_poly.entity_id
_entity_poly.type
_entity_poly.pdbx_seq_one_letter_code
_entity_poly.pdbx_strand_id
1 'polypeptide(L)'
;MSSSCSELRQEFINCVAESECIKSGKTFHQCVKDPALDAKCVGLKNTYFECRRGWFDMRNRMKGNISVRGHSELQEAEEQALADSGIVRSKV
;
A
#
# COMPACT_ATOMS: atom_id res chain seq x y z
N MET A 1 11.47 4.76 6.87
CA MET A 1 11.92 5.82 5.94
C MET A 1 12.67 5.21 4.76
N SER A 2 12.04 4.33 3.98
CA SER A 2 12.55 3.97 2.66
C SER A 2 11.66 4.63 1.63
N SER A 3 12.15 5.70 0.99
CA SER A 3 11.41 6.49 0.00
C SER A 3 11.25 5.73 -1.32
N SER A 4 10.69 4.52 -1.29
CA SER A 4 10.55 3.64 -2.44
C SER A 4 9.20 2.92 -2.42
N CYS A 5 8.70 2.50 -3.58
CA CYS A 5 7.43 1.77 -3.70
C CYS A 5 7.44 0.39 -3.00
N SER A 6 8.47 0.06 -2.20
CA SER A 6 8.60 -1.20 -1.46
C SER A 6 7.51 -1.36 -0.40
N GLU A 7 7.24 -0.31 0.38
CA GLU A 7 6.27 -0.33 1.47
C GLU A 7 4.86 -0.52 0.90
N LEU A 8 4.49 0.28 -0.11
CA LEU A 8 3.28 0.11 -0.92
C LEU A 8 3.14 -1.29 -1.53
N ARG A 9 4.25 -1.87 -2.01
CA ARG A 9 4.25 -3.22 -2.57
C ARG A 9 3.95 -4.27 -1.51
N GLN A 10 4.58 -4.17 -0.35
CA GLN A 10 4.37 -5.11 0.76
C GLN A 10 2.92 -5.04 1.23
N GLU A 11 2.39 -3.84 1.41
CA GLU A 11 1.00 -3.65 1.83
C GLU A 11 0.00 -4.19 0.81
N PHE A 12 0.24 -3.93 -0.49
CA PHE A 12 -0.57 -4.51 -1.55
C PHE A 12 -0.52 -6.04 -1.56
N ILE A 13 0.67 -6.64 -1.39
CA ILE A 13 0.82 -8.10 -1.32
C ILE A 13 0.05 -8.66 -0.11
N ASN A 14 0.17 -8.04 1.05
CA ASN A 14 -0.52 -8.45 2.27
C ASN A 14 -2.05 -8.38 2.07
N CYS A 15 -2.56 -7.29 1.48
CA CYS A 15 -3.98 -7.13 1.20
C CYS A 15 -4.52 -8.26 0.31
N VAL A 16 -3.81 -8.59 -0.77
CA VAL A 16 -4.22 -9.67 -1.67
C VAL A 16 -4.07 -11.05 -1.01
N ALA A 17 -3.07 -11.24 -0.15
CA ALA A 17 -2.87 -12.49 0.61
C ALA A 17 -4.02 -12.76 1.60
N GLU A 18 -4.57 -11.72 2.21
CA GLU A 18 -5.70 -11.83 3.14
C GLU A 18 -7.05 -11.98 2.44
N SER A 19 -7.14 -11.56 1.17
CA SER A 19 -8.36 -11.58 0.38
C SER A 19 -8.94 -12.99 0.15
N GLU A 20 -10.25 -13.07 -0.01
CA GLU A 20 -10.97 -14.31 -0.30
C GLU A 20 -10.56 -14.93 -1.64
N CYS A 21 -10.07 -14.12 -2.57
CA CYS A 21 -9.65 -14.61 -3.88
C CYS A 21 -8.47 -15.59 -3.79
N ILE A 22 -7.45 -15.32 -2.98
CA ILE A 22 -6.34 -16.28 -2.80
C ILE A 22 -6.82 -17.51 -2.01
N LYS A 23 -7.70 -17.31 -1.03
CA LYS A 23 -8.31 -18.42 -0.27
C LYS A 23 -9.14 -19.35 -1.16
N SER A 24 -9.70 -18.85 -2.25
CA SER A 24 -10.41 -19.66 -3.26
C SER A 24 -9.51 -20.52 -4.15
N GLY A 25 -8.18 -20.47 -3.96
CA GLY A 25 -7.22 -21.24 -4.74
C GLY A 25 -6.79 -20.59 -6.07
N LYS A 26 -7.20 -19.33 -6.32
CA LYS A 26 -6.76 -18.56 -7.48
C LYS A 26 -5.33 -18.06 -7.28
N THR A 27 -4.60 -17.93 -8.37
CA THR A 27 -3.24 -17.33 -8.32
C THR A 27 -3.32 -15.84 -8.03
N PHE A 28 -2.28 -15.28 -7.43
CA PHE A 28 -2.17 -13.84 -7.17
C PHE A 28 -2.50 -13.00 -8.42
N HIS A 29 -1.96 -13.38 -9.58
CA HIS A 29 -2.19 -12.65 -10.83
C HIS A 29 -3.63 -12.73 -11.34
N GLN A 30 -4.34 -13.83 -11.07
CA GLN A 30 -5.78 -13.91 -11.34
C GLN A 30 -6.56 -13.01 -10.38
N CYS A 31 -6.19 -12.97 -9.10
CA CYS A 31 -6.85 -12.12 -8.10
C CYS A 31 -6.71 -10.63 -8.36
N VAL A 32 -5.56 -10.17 -8.83
CA VAL A 32 -5.34 -8.76 -9.17
C VAL A 32 -6.19 -8.29 -10.36
N LYS A 33 -6.61 -9.24 -11.21
CA LYS A 33 -7.48 -8.99 -12.37
C LYS A 33 -8.96 -9.22 -12.06
N ASP A 34 -9.28 -9.82 -10.92
CA ASP A 34 -10.64 -10.16 -10.54
C ASP A 34 -11.39 -8.89 -10.12
N PRO A 35 -12.59 -8.60 -10.67
CA PRO A 35 -13.42 -7.49 -10.21
C PRO A 35 -13.95 -7.68 -8.79
N ALA A 36 -13.91 -8.90 -8.23
CA ALA A 36 -14.32 -9.20 -6.85
C ALA A 36 -13.24 -8.84 -5.80
N LEU A 37 -12.14 -8.21 -6.20
CA LEU A 37 -11.10 -7.77 -5.28
C LEU A 37 -11.62 -6.64 -4.38
N ASP A 38 -11.29 -6.71 -3.09
CA ASP A 38 -11.71 -5.71 -2.10
C ASP A 38 -11.28 -4.28 -2.51
N ALA A 39 -12.14 -3.30 -2.24
CA ALA A 39 -11.95 -1.90 -2.62
C ALA A 39 -10.64 -1.33 -2.05
N LYS A 40 -10.25 -1.77 -0.84
CA LYS A 40 -8.96 -1.42 -0.22
C LYS A 40 -7.78 -1.88 -1.06
N CYS A 41 -7.78 -3.14 -1.50
CA CYS A 41 -6.71 -3.69 -2.32
C CYS A 41 -6.68 -3.06 -3.72
N VAL A 42 -7.83 -2.64 -4.26
CA VAL A 42 -7.89 -1.87 -5.52
C VAL A 42 -7.25 -0.50 -5.36
N GLY A 43 -7.47 0.19 -4.23
CA GLY A 43 -6.79 1.43 -3.89
C GLY A 43 -5.27 1.26 -3.84
N LEU A 44 -4.79 0.28 -3.07
CA LEU A 44 -3.36 -0.06 -2.95
C LEU A 44 -2.72 -0.46 -4.29
N LYS A 45 -3.48 -1.16 -5.14
CA LYS A 45 -3.05 -1.48 -6.51
C LYS A 45 -2.74 -0.20 -7.28
N ASN A 46 -3.67 0.74 -7.29
CA ASN A 46 -3.54 1.98 -8.05
C ASN A 46 -2.39 2.85 -7.51
N THR A 47 -2.30 3.04 -6.20
CA THR A 47 -1.22 3.83 -5.58
C THR A 47 0.15 3.21 -5.84
N TYR A 48 0.28 1.88 -5.80
CA TYR A 48 1.52 1.18 -6.15
C TYR A 48 1.87 1.35 -7.64
N PHE A 49 0.90 1.24 -8.55
CA PHE A 49 1.15 1.44 -9.99
C PHE A 49 1.52 2.88 -10.31
N GLU A 50 0.85 3.86 -9.71
CA GLU A 50 1.20 5.27 -9.82
C GLU A 50 2.59 5.54 -9.24
N CYS A 51 2.91 4.91 -8.10
CA CYS A 51 4.24 4.99 -7.52
C CYS A 51 5.27 4.48 -8.51
N ARG A 52 5.09 3.26 -9.01
CA ARG A 52 6.04 2.64 -9.93
C ARG A 52 6.15 3.41 -11.24
N ARG A 53 5.05 3.98 -11.73
CA ARG A 53 5.04 4.84 -12.93
C ARG A 53 5.76 6.17 -12.70
N GLY A 54 5.59 6.78 -11.52
CA GLY A 54 6.25 8.04 -11.14
C GLY A 54 7.77 7.93 -11.07
N TRP A 55 8.32 6.72 -10.84
CA TRP A 55 9.76 6.47 -10.93
C TRP A 55 10.31 6.52 -12.36
N PHE A 56 9.51 6.14 -13.35
CA PHE A 56 9.90 6.18 -14.76
C PHE A 56 9.55 7.50 -15.44
N ASP A 57 8.65 8.30 -14.84
CA ASP A 57 8.31 9.63 -15.33
C ASP A 57 9.36 10.67 -14.90
N MET A 58 10.17 11.13 -15.84
CA MET A 58 11.20 12.15 -15.61
C MET A 58 10.62 13.46 -15.04
N ARG A 59 9.34 13.76 -15.27
CA ARG A 59 8.68 14.96 -14.74
C ARG A 59 8.52 14.92 -13.23
N ASN A 60 8.33 13.73 -12.66
CA ASN A 60 8.15 13.53 -11.23
C ASN A 60 9.47 13.39 -10.47
N ARG A 61 10.61 13.25 -11.18
CA ARG A 61 11.94 13.19 -10.57
C ARG A 61 12.33 14.49 -9.87
N MET A 62 11.90 15.64 -10.39
CA MET A 62 12.21 16.97 -9.82
C MET A 62 11.32 17.30 -8.60
N LYS A 63 10.04 16.90 -8.63
CA LYS A 63 9.05 17.24 -7.58
C LYS A 63 8.92 16.15 -6.50
N GLY A 64 9.48 14.97 -6.75
CA GLY A 64 9.20 13.77 -5.96
C GLY A 64 7.92 13.07 -6.43
N ASN A 65 7.81 11.80 -6.07
CA ASN A 65 6.65 11.00 -6.43
C ASN A 65 5.46 11.32 -5.51
N ILE A 66 4.46 12.01 -6.04
CA ILE A 66 3.29 12.49 -5.30
C ILE A 66 2.51 11.32 -4.66
N SER A 67 2.43 10.16 -5.33
CA SER A 67 1.68 9.02 -4.80
C SER A 67 2.35 8.35 -3.60
N VAL A 68 3.66 8.56 -3.40
CA VAL A 68 4.38 8.07 -2.22
C VAL A 68 4.14 9.00 -1.03
N ARG A 69 4.14 10.33 -1.27
CA ARG A 69 3.89 11.32 -0.23
C ARG A 69 2.55 11.13 0.45
N GLY A 70 1.49 10.93 -0.34
CA GLY A 70 0.14 10.72 0.22
C GLY A 70 0.03 9.44 1.04
N HIS A 71 0.84 8.41 0.76
CA HIS A 71 0.81 7.15 1.52
C HIS A 71 1.63 7.23 2.80
N SER A 72 2.78 7.90 2.78
CA SER A 72 3.59 8.14 3.98
C SER A 72 2.85 9.05 4.97
N GLU A 73 2.16 10.07 4.48
CA GLU A 73 1.36 10.99 5.32
C GLU A 73 0.20 10.26 6.03
N LEU A 74 -0.43 9.26 5.38
CA LEU A 74 -1.49 8.45 5.98
C LEU A 74 -0.96 7.48 7.04
N GLN A 75 0.21 6.86 6.80
CA GLN A 75 0.86 6.00 7.79
C GLN A 75 1.38 6.80 8.98
N GLU A 76 1.94 8.00 8.76
CA GLU A 76 2.37 8.90 9.82
C GLU A 76 1.18 9.39 10.66
N ALA A 77 0.01 9.63 10.03
CA ALA A 77 -1.22 9.98 10.74
C ALA A 77 -1.80 8.80 11.53
N GLU A 78 -1.73 7.56 11.03
CA GLU A 78 -2.17 6.36 11.75
C GLU A 78 -1.23 6.03 12.91
N GLU A 79 0.09 6.20 12.73
CA GLU A 79 1.11 6.01 13.77
C GLU A 79 1.01 7.10 14.86
N GLN A 80 0.70 8.35 14.50
CA GLN A 80 0.42 9.43 15.46
C GLN A 80 -0.91 9.21 16.19
N ALA A 81 -1.97 8.78 15.50
CA ALA A 81 -3.24 8.44 16.15
C ALA A 81 -3.08 7.24 17.11
N LEU A 82 -2.22 6.27 16.79
CA LEU A 82 -1.90 5.15 17.67
C LEU A 82 -1.06 5.60 18.88
N ALA A 83 -0.12 6.55 18.70
CA ALA A 83 0.65 7.14 19.80
C ALA A 83 -0.23 7.97 20.75
N ASP A 84 -1.20 8.71 20.21
CA ASP A 84 -2.15 9.53 21.00
C ASP A 84 -3.22 8.68 21.72
N SER A 85 -3.45 7.44 21.27
CA SER A 85 -4.42 6.53 21.89
C SER A 85 -3.96 5.90 23.22
N GLY A 86 -2.69 6.08 23.62
CA GLY A 86 -2.17 5.61 24.91
C GLY A 86 -2.15 4.09 25.11
N ILE A 87 -2.41 3.29 24.06
CA ILE A 87 -2.30 1.82 24.12
C ILE A 87 -0.84 1.45 23.88
N VAL A 88 -0.03 1.61 24.92
CA VAL A 88 1.29 0.99 24.97
C VAL A 88 1.04 -0.52 24.98
N ARG A 89 1.31 -1.20 23.87
CA ARG A 89 1.41 -2.66 23.86
C ARG A 89 2.53 -3.02 24.83
N SER A 90 2.17 -3.36 26.08
CA SER A 90 3.05 -4.06 27.01
C SER A 90 3.50 -5.33 26.32
N LYS A 91 4.70 -5.28 25.74
CA LYS A 91 5.41 -6.43 25.25
C LYS A 91 6.08 -7.02 26.49
N VAL A 92 5.39 -7.97 27.13
CA VAL A 92 6.01 -8.91 28.06
C VAL A 92 6.91 -9.83 27.26
#